data_AF-A0A5N9GC70-F1
#
_entry.id   AF-A0A5N9GC70-F1
#
_cell.length_a   1.000
_cell.length_b   1.000
_cell.length_c   1.000
_cell.angle_alpha   90.00
_cell.angle_beta   90.00
_cell.angle_gamma   90.00
#
_symmetry.space_group_name_H-M   'P 1'
#
loop_
_entity.id
_entity.type
_entity.pdbx_description
1 polymer ?
#
loop_
_entity_poly.entity_id
_entity_poly.type
_entity_poly.pdbx_seq_one_letter_code
_entity_poly.pdbx_strand_id
1 'polypeptide(L)' 'DGKRWLRLDPLTLIPFDTSLIDWGQMSESEKAWLGEYHQEVWDKISQMLGDDDRRWLLEKCQLPGILIS' A
#
# COMPACT_ATOMS: atom_id res chain seq x y z
N ASP A 1 -11.36 -30.37 17.19
CA ASP A 1 -11.13 -30.30 15.74
C ASP A 1 -10.89 -28.86 15.30
N GLY A 2 -9.65 -28.37 15.40
CA GLY A 2 -9.32 -26.97 15.14
C GLY A 2 -9.15 -26.70 13.65
N LYS A 3 -10.03 -25.89 13.05
CA LYS A 3 -9.88 -25.45 11.66
C LYS A 3 -8.72 -24.46 11.53
N ARG A 4 -7.87 -24.65 10.52
CA ARG A 4 -6.85 -23.66 10.09
C ARG A 4 -7.40 -22.81 8.97
N TRP A 5 -7.16 -21.50 9.07
CA TRP A 5 -7.50 -20.53 8.04
C TRP A 5 -6.25 -20.13 7.26
N LEU A 6 -6.44 -19.86 5.98
CA LEU A 6 -5.39 -19.44 5.05
C LEU A 6 -5.70 -18.02 4.58
N ARG A 7 -4.66 -17.29 4.16
CA ARG A 7 -4.79 -16.00 3.49
C ARG A 7 -3.97 -15.99 2.21
N LEU A 8 -4.20 -14.98 1.39
CA LEU A 8 -3.36 -14.66 0.24
C LEU A 8 -2.39 -13.55 0.64
N ASP A 9 -1.14 -13.69 0.19
CA ASP A 9 -0.13 -12.65 0.32
C ASP A 9 0.16 -12.06 -1.08
N PRO A 10 0.32 -10.72 -1.20
CA PRO A 10 0.63 -10.09 -2.47
C PRO A 10 2.05 -10.46 -2.92
N LEU A 11 2.16 -10.95 -4.16
CA LEU A 11 3.46 -11.14 -4.81
C LEU A 11 3.90 -9.87 -5.55
N THR A 12 2.95 -9.19 -6.17
CA THR A 12 3.18 -7.91 -6.86
C THR A 12 3.19 -6.79 -5.84
N LEU A 13 4.25 -5.99 -5.85
CA LEU A 13 4.42 -4.84 -4.96
C LEU A 13 4.57 -3.57 -5.78
N ILE A 14 3.44 -3.03 -6.21
CA ILE A 14 3.32 -1.74 -6.89
C ILE A 14 2.22 -0.92 -6.20
N PRO A 15 2.35 0.42 -6.09
CA PRO A 15 1.30 1.23 -5.50
C PRO A 15 0.06 1.23 -6.40
N PHE A 16 -1.12 1.30 -5.78
CA PHE A 16 -2.38 1.61 -6.45
C PHE A 16 -2.42 3.09 -6.82
N ASP A 17 -3.01 3.42 -7.97
CA ASP A 17 -3.24 4.82 -8.34
C ASP A 17 -4.46 5.37 -7.57
N THR A 18 -4.19 6.18 -6.56
CA THR A 18 -5.21 6.77 -5.67
C THR A 18 -6.12 7.78 -6.37
N SER A 19 -5.75 8.28 -7.56
CA SER A 19 -6.59 9.20 -8.33
C SER A 19 -7.85 8.54 -8.90
N LEU A 20 -7.88 7.21 -8.98
CA LEU A 20 -8.99 6.42 -9.50
C LEU A 20 -9.92 5.87 -8.40
N ILE A 21 -9.63 6.18 -7.13
CA ILE A 21 -10.34 5.62 -5.97
C ILE A 21 -11.46 6.57 -5.54
N ASP A 22 -12.70 6.06 -5.51
CA ASP A 22 -13.81 6.71 -4.82
C ASP A 22 -13.76 6.37 -3.31
N TRP A 23 -13.10 7.23 -2.54
CA TRP A 23 -12.91 7.07 -1.10
C TRP A 23 -14.22 7.04 -0.30
N GLY A 24 -15.31 7.57 -0.85
CA GLY A 24 -16.64 7.52 -0.23
C GLY A 24 -17.25 6.11 -0.20
N GLN A 25 -16.75 5.20 -1.03
CA GLN A 25 -17.22 3.82 -1.12
C GLN A 25 -16.33 2.81 -0.39
N MET A 26 -15.18 3.24 0.14
CA MET A 26 -14.32 2.37 0.93
C MET A 26 -14.74 2.35 2.39
N SER A 27 -14.79 1.15 2.96
CA SER A 27 -14.83 0.95 4.41
C SER A 27 -13.51 1.38 5.07
N GLU A 28 -13.57 1.65 6.37
CA GLU A 28 -12.36 1.96 7.15
C GLU A 28 -11.33 0.82 7.13
N SER A 29 -11.78 -0.43 7.10
CA SER A 29 -10.89 -1.60 6.98
C SER A 29 -10.16 -1.65 5.63
N GLU A 30 -10.82 -1.29 4.54
CA GLU A 30 -10.18 -1.26 3.22
C GLU A 30 -9.18 -0.11 3.11
N LYS A 31 -9.49 1.05 3.71
CA LYS A 31 -8.56 2.18 3.78
C LYS A 31 -7.31 1.81 4.59
N ALA A 32 -7.50 1.17 5.75
CA ALA A 32 -6.41 0.69 6.59
C ALA A 32 -5.54 -0.34 5.84
N TRP A 33 -6.17 -1.33 5.19
CA TRP A 33 -5.46 -2.34 4.41
C TRP A 33 -4.66 -1.72 3.26
N LEU A 34 -5.23 -0.75 2.53
CA LEU A 34 -4.52 -0.08 1.45
C LEU A 34 -3.32 0.73 1.96
N GLY A 35 -3.44 1.38 3.12
CA GLY A 35 -2.34 2.06 3.79
C GLY A 35 -1.22 1.11 4.20
N GLU A 36 -1.56 -0.01 4.84
CA GLU A 36 -0.60 -1.08 5.19
C GLU A 36 0.10 -1.64 3.95
N TYR A 37 -0.65 -1.88 2.87
CA TYR A 37 -0.09 -2.35 1.60
C TYR A 37 0.86 -1.31 0.96
N HIS A 38 0.50 -0.02 0.92
CA HIS A 38 1.40 1.02 0.41
C HIS A 38 2.66 1.21 1.26
N GLN A 39 2.58 1.03 2.58
CA GLN A 39 3.75 0.99 3.46
C GLN A 39 4.63 -0.21 3.14
N GLU A 40 4.06 -1.41 2.93
CA GLU A 40 4.82 -2.60 2.55
C GLU A 40 5.53 -2.41 1.19
N VAL A 41 4.86 -1.80 0.22
CA VAL A 41 5.45 -1.45 -1.08
C VAL A 41 6.63 -0.48 -0.87
N TRP A 42 6.46 0.56 -0.06
CA TRP A 42 7.53 1.50 0.25
C TRP A 42 8.72 0.83 0.92
N ASP A 43 8.49 0.08 2.00
CA ASP A 43 9.54 -0.55 2.81
C ASP A 43 10.42 -1.49 1.99
N LYS A 44 9.80 -2.25 1.08
CA LYS A 44 10.50 -3.26 0.26
C LYS A 44 11.14 -2.67 -0.99
N ILE A 45 10.43 -1.80 -1.72
CA ILE A 45 10.88 -1.37 -3.03
C ILE A 45 11.80 -0.14 -2.95
N SER A 46 11.58 0.77 -2.00
CA SER A 46 12.36 2.02 -1.90
C SER A 46 13.86 1.79 -1.72
N GLN A 47 14.25 0.70 -1.05
CA GLN A 47 15.65 0.33 -0.79
C GLN A 47 16.42 -0.05 -2.07
N MET A 48 15.71 -0.38 -3.14
CA MET A 48 16.28 -0.83 -4.41
C MET A 48 16.38 0.30 -5.45
N LEU A 49 15.89 1.50 -5.13
CA LEU A 49 15.74 2.61 -6.07
C LEU A 49 16.74 3.73 -5.81
N GLY A 50 17.08 4.48 -6.87
CA GLY A 50 17.78 5.75 -6.76
C GLY A 50 16.88 6.88 -6.25
N ASP A 51 17.46 8.03 -5.92
CA ASP A 51 16.76 9.11 -5.22
C ASP A 51 15.49 9.61 -5.93
N ASP A 52 15.51 9.76 -7.26
CA ASP A 52 14.37 10.28 -8.01
C ASP A 52 13.21 9.27 -8.08
N ASP A 53 13.51 8.01 -8.38
CA ASP A 53 12.51 6.92 -8.39
C ASP A 53 11.97 6.66 -6.99
N ARG A 54 12.82 6.78 -5.96
CA ARG A 54 12.42 6.68 -4.56
C ARG A 54 11.48 7.83 -4.18
N ARG A 55 11.76 9.06 -4.61
CA ARG A 55 10.84 10.19 -4.37
C ARG A 55 9.49 9.98 -5.06
N TRP A 56 9.52 9.53 -6.32
CA TRP A 56 8.30 9.18 -7.05
C TRP A 56 7.49 8.09 -6.35
N LEU A 57 8.15 7.03 -5.87
CA LEU A 57 7.47 5.96 -5.15
C LEU A 57 6.83 6.46 -3.86
N LEU A 58 7.52 7.31 -3.09
CA LEU A 58 6.98 7.90 -1.87
C LEU A 58 5.70 8.67 -2.16
N GLU A 59 5.70 9.51 -3.21
CA GLU A 59 4.53 10.28 -3.65
C GLU A 59 3.36 9.35 -4.04
N LYS A 60 3.64 8.25 -4.74
CA LYS A 60 2.60 7.27 -5.14
C LYS A 60 2.09 6.41 -4.01
N CYS A 61 2.86 6.21 -2.96
CA CYS A 61 2.42 5.51 -1.77
C CYS A 61 1.56 6.37 -0.83
N GLN A 62 1.54 7.71 -0.95
CA GLN A 62 0.76 8.56 -0.04
C GLN A 62 -0.76 8.35 -0.18
N LEU A 63 -1.46 8.35 0.97
CA LEU A 63 -2.92 8.28 1.05
C LEU A 63 -3.46 9.47 1.85
N PRO A 64 -4.73 9.89 1.63
CA PRO A 64 -5.38 10.87 2.47
C PRO A 64 -5.40 10.43 3.94
N GLY A 65 -4.72 11.21 4.81
CA GLY A 65 -4.72 10.97 6.26
C GLY A 65 -3.82 9.83 6.75
N ILE A 66 -2.99 9.22 5.89
CA ILE A 66 -2.02 8.18 6.27
C ILE A 66 -0.64 8.63 5.82
N LEU A 67 0.29 8.71 6.77
CA LEU A 67 1.69 9.04 6.51
C LEU A 67 2.45 7.75 6.19
N ILE A 68 3.03 7.70 4.98
CA ILE A 68 4.05 6.72 4.62
C ILE A 68 5.42 7.31 4.93
N SER A 69 6.24 6.59 5.69
CA SER A 69 7.59 7.00 6.11
C SER A 69 8.62 5.91 5.86
#